data_AF-A0A5Q4T635-F1
#
_entry.id   AF-A0A5Q4T635-F1
#
_cell.length_a   1.000
_cell.length_b   1.000
_cell.length_c   1.000
_cell.angle_alpha   90.00
_cell.angle_beta   90.00
_cell.angle_gamma   90.00
#
_symmetry.space_group_name_H-M   'P 1'
#
loop_
_entity.id
_entity.type
_entity.pdbx_description
1 polymer ?
#
loop_
_entity_poly.entity_id
_entity_poly.type
_entity_poly.pdbx_seq_one_letter_code
_entity_poly.pdbx_strand_id
1 'polypeptide(L)'
;MDPEVALLAQSAGTTVVVLMATDAWQQLRDGITRLWRRAQPERADTVAAELEAGREDVLAAVAADDQQTLDELRLQWQGAVRRLLVAQPSAVEELRALLDGLDPDGAAARQLSQHATASGQGRVYQAGRDQHITER
;
A
#
# COMPACT_ATOMS: atom_id res chain seq x y z
N MET A 1 -12.59 -15.98 -7.02
CA MET A 1 -11.60 -14.91 -7.26
C MET A 1 -10.25 -15.59 -7.38
N ASP A 2 -9.44 -15.19 -8.34
CA ASP A 2 -8.07 -15.69 -8.47
C ASP A 2 -7.25 -15.27 -7.23
N PRO A 3 -6.51 -16.18 -6.56
CA PRO A 3 -5.63 -15.83 -5.44
C PRO A 3 -4.56 -14.78 -5.84
N GLU A 4 -4.11 -14.78 -7.08
CA GLU A 4 -3.14 -13.80 -7.59
C GLU A 4 -3.72 -12.38 -7.58
N VAL A 5 -4.98 -12.24 -8.02
CA VAL A 5 -5.70 -10.96 -8.00
C VAL A 5 -5.90 -10.46 -6.56
N ALA A 6 -6.17 -11.37 -5.61
CA ALA A 6 -6.32 -11.01 -4.20
C ALA A 6 -5.01 -10.46 -3.62
N LEU A 7 -3.89 -11.12 -3.90
CA LEU A 7 -2.56 -10.71 -3.44
C LEU A 7 -2.10 -9.40 -4.07
N LEU A 8 -2.35 -9.22 -5.37
CA LEU A 8 -2.00 -7.98 -6.06
C LEU A 8 -2.82 -6.80 -5.52
N ALA A 9 -4.11 -7.00 -5.27
CA ALA A 9 -4.96 -5.96 -4.67
C ALA A 9 -4.52 -5.61 -3.24
N GLN A 10 -4.11 -6.60 -2.43
CA GLN A 10 -3.58 -6.36 -1.08
C GLN A 10 -2.28 -5.55 -1.12
N SER A 11 -1.37 -5.92 -2.03
CA SER A 11 -0.11 -5.21 -2.25
C SER A 11 -0.37 -3.76 -2.66
N ALA A 12 -1.29 -3.55 -3.63
CA ALA A 12 -1.68 -2.21 -4.07
C ALA A 12 -2.27 -1.36 -2.93
N GLY A 13 -3.16 -1.92 -2.10
CA GLY A 13 -3.73 -1.20 -0.97
C GLY A 13 -2.68 -0.70 0.02
N THR A 14 -1.66 -1.52 0.28
CA THR A 14 -0.53 -1.12 1.13
C THR A 14 0.34 -0.06 0.46
N THR A 15 0.76 -0.28 -0.79
CA THR A 15 1.61 0.67 -1.53
C THR A 15 0.94 2.03 -1.65
N VAL A 16 -0.37 2.08 -1.90
CA VAL A 16 -1.12 3.35 -1.98
C VAL A 16 -0.98 4.16 -0.70
N VAL A 17 -1.30 3.55 0.46
CA VAL A 17 -1.26 4.24 1.76
C VAL A 17 0.17 4.66 2.12
N VAL A 18 1.17 3.80 1.89
CA VAL A 18 2.57 4.13 2.16
C VAL A 18 3.02 5.33 1.33
N LEU A 19 2.75 5.33 0.02
CA LEU A 19 3.24 6.39 -0.86
C LEU A 19 2.46 7.70 -0.74
N MET A 20 1.22 7.69 -0.24
CA MET A 20 0.45 8.91 0.12
C MET A 20 1.21 9.81 1.11
N ALA A 21 1.97 9.20 2.02
CA ALA A 21 2.78 9.89 3.03
C ALA A 21 4.17 10.31 2.54
N THR A 22 4.49 10.14 1.25
CA THR A 22 5.83 10.39 0.69
C THR A 22 5.80 11.38 -0.47
N ASP A 23 6.99 11.80 -0.92
CA ASP A 23 7.14 12.63 -2.11
C ASP A 23 6.76 11.90 -3.42
N ALA A 24 6.70 10.57 -3.41
CA ALA A 24 6.28 9.76 -4.56
C ALA A 24 4.76 9.78 -4.81
N TRP A 25 3.98 10.46 -3.95
CA TRP A 25 2.52 10.58 -4.06
C TRP A 25 2.03 10.95 -5.46
N GLN A 26 2.63 11.98 -6.09
CA GLN A 26 2.16 12.46 -7.39
C GLN A 26 2.30 11.38 -8.47
N GLN A 27 3.39 10.61 -8.43
CA GLN A 27 3.63 9.50 -9.35
C GLN A 27 2.61 8.38 -9.15
N LEU A 28 2.30 8.04 -7.88
CA LEU A 28 1.25 7.08 -7.54
C LEU A 28 -0.10 7.54 -8.08
N ARG A 29 -0.50 8.78 -7.77
CA ARG A 29 -1.80 9.34 -8.17
C ARG A 29 -1.98 9.28 -9.68
N ASP A 30 -1.00 9.76 -10.42
CA ASP A 30 -1.04 9.75 -11.89
C ASP A 30 -1.08 8.33 -12.47
N GLY A 31 -0.34 7.39 -11.86
CA GLY A 31 -0.36 5.97 -12.23
C GLY A 31 -1.73 5.34 -12.07
N ILE A 32 -2.32 5.47 -10.88
CA ILE A 32 -3.62 4.90 -10.53
C ILE A 32 -4.73 5.55 -11.36
N THR A 33 -4.75 6.88 -11.50
CA THR A 33 -5.75 7.57 -12.34
C THR A 33 -5.65 7.16 -13.80
N ARG A 34 -4.44 6.97 -14.35
CA ARG A 34 -4.28 6.46 -15.73
C ARG A 34 -4.78 5.02 -15.88
N LEU A 35 -4.51 4.17 -14.90
CA LEU A 35 -5.02 2.79 -14.89
C LEU A 35 -6.56 2.79 -14.92
N TRP A 36 -7.21 3.58 -14.06
CA TRP A 36 -8.66 3.71 -14.05
C TRP A 36 -9.19 4.34 -15.34
N ARG A 37 -8.50 5.33 -15.91
CA ARG A 37 -8.93 5.96 -17.16
C ARG A 37 -8.93 5.00 -18.35
N ARG A 38 -8.06 3.98 -18.35
CA ARG A 38 -8.02 2.95 -19.39
C ARG A 38 -9.10 1.89 -19.21
N ALA A 39 -9.43 1.55 -17.96
CA ALA A 39 -10.37 0.47 -17.64
C ALA A 39 -11.82 0.94 -17.47
N GLN A 40 -12.04 2.07 -16.80
CA GLN A 40 -13.36 2.67 -16.47
C GLN A 40 -13.24 4.21 -16.51
N PRO A 41 -13.18 4.82 -17.71
CA PRO A 41 -12.95 6.26 -17.90
C PRO A 41 -13.85 7.16 -17.06
N GLU A 42 -15.12 6.80 -16.94
CA GLU A 42 -16.15 7.52 -16.20
C GLU A 42 -15.91 7.58 -14.68
N ARG A 43 -15.06 6.69 -14.14
CA ARG A 43 -14.70 6.67 -12.71
C ARG A 43 -13.34 7.29 -12.41
N ALA A 44 -12.54 7.60 -13.43
CA ALA A 44 -11.16 8.02 -13.24
C ALA A 44 -11.05 9.31 -12.40
N ASP A 45 -11.93 10.27 -12.65
CA ASP A 45 -11.91 11.55 -11.92
C ASP A 45 -12.42 11.39 -10.48
N THR A 46 -13.42 10.52 -10.26
CA THR A 46 -13.85 10.14 -8.90
C THR A 46 -12.71 9.52 -8.12
N VAL A 47 -11.98 8.57 -8.71
CA VAL A 47 -10.84 7.91 -8.06
C VAL A 47 -9.71 8.89 -7.79
N ALA A 48 -9.44 9.84 -8.69
CA ALA A 48 -8.46 10.90 -8.45
C ALA A 48 -8.83 11.78 -7.24
N ALA A 49 -10.11 12.11 -7.08
CA ALA A 49 -10.59 12.86 -5.92
C ALA A 49 -10.53 12.03 -4.62
N GLU A 50 -10.92 10.75 -4.66
CA GLU A 50 -10.81 9.81 -3.53
C GLU A 50 -9.35 9.63 -3.09
N LEU A 51 -8.42 9.60 -4.05
CA LEU A 51 -6.98 9.57 -3.81
C LEU A 51 -6.53 10.83 -3.05
N GLU A 52 -6.90 12.02 -3.51
CA GLU A 52 -6.47 13.26 -2.82
C GLU A 52 -7.04 13.35 -1.41
N ALA A 53 -8.33 13.05 -1.22
CA ALA A 53 -8.94 12.99 0.11
C ALA A 53 -8.26 11.94 1.01
N GLY A 54 -8.04 10.73 0.48
CA GLY A 54 -7.36 9.68 1.24
C GLY A 54 -5.93 10.05 1.64
N ARG A 55 -5.24 10.87 0.85
CA ARG A 55 -3.92 11.39 1.26
C ARG A 55 -4.01 12.32 2.46
N GLU A 56 -4.99 13.22 2.48
CA GLU A 56 -5.21 14.10 3.63
C GLU A 56 -5.44 13.27 4.91
N ASP A 57 -6.25 12.22 4.81
CA ASP A 57 -6.51 11.28 5.91
C ASP A 57 -5.26 10.51 6.33
N VAL A 58 -4.46 10.01 5.39
CA VAL A 58 -3.17 9.35 5.68
C VAL A 58 -2.22 10.29 6.43
N LEU A 59 -2.07 11.54 5.98
CA LEU A 59 -1.17 12.50 6.62
C LEU A 59 -1.62 12.83 8.04
N ALA A 60 -2.93 12.97 8.27
CA ALA A 60 -3.50 13.18 9.60
C ALA A 60 -3.27 11.96 10.51
N ALA A 61 -3.53 10.76 10.01
CA ALA A 61 -3.35 9.52 10.76
C ALA A 61 -1.88 9.26 11.13
N VAL A 62 -0.94 9.51 10.20
CA VAL A 62 0.51 9.42 10.48
C VAL A 62 0.92 10.40 11.56
N ALA A 63 0.43 11.65 11.51
CA ALA A 63 0.74 12.65 12.53
C ALA A 63 0.19 12.29 13.92
N ALA A 64 -0.91 11.53 13.96
CA ALA A 64 -1.57 11.08 15.19
C ALA A 64 -1.13 9.68 15.67
N ASP A 65 -0.26 8.99 14.93
CA ASP A 65 0.06 7.56 15.11
C ASP A 65 -1.20 6.66 15.14
N ASP A 66 -2.19 6.99 14.32
CA ASP A 66 -3.45 6.26 14.21
C ASP A 66 -3.33 5.10 13.22
N GLN A 67 -2.82 3.97 13.72
CA GLN A 67 -2.69 2.74 12.94
C GLN A 67 -4.02 2.17 12.47
N GLN A 68 -5.11 2.41 13.21
CA GLN A 68 -6.43 1.91 12.83
C GLN A 68 -6.92 2.58 11.54
N THR A 69 -6.84 3.91 11.47
CA THR A 69 -7.22 4.65 10.26
C THR A 69 -6.37 4.27 9.06
N LEU A 70 -5.06 4.06 9.25
CA LEU A 70 -4.16 3.60 8.17
C LEU A 70 -4.57 2.22 7.63
N ASP A 71 -4.96 1.28 8.49
CA ASP A 71 -5.40 -0.04 8.07
C ASP A 71 -6.78 -0.02 7.41
N GLU A 72 -7.69 0.84 7.86
CA GLU A 72 -8.99 1.05 7.21
C GLU A 72 -8.81 1.59 5.76
N LEU A 73 -7.94 2.59 5.58
CA LEU A 73 -7.60 3.14 4.27
C LEU A 73 -6.93 2.09 3.36
N ARG A 74 -6.04 1.25 3.92
CA ARG A 74 -5.41 0.14 3.19
C ARG A 74 -6.47 -0.82 2.64
N LEU A 75 -7.42 -1.21 3.48
CA LEU A 75 -8.51 -2.12 3.11
C LEU A 75 -9.47 -1.50 2.09
N GLN A 76 -9.74 -0.20 2.20
CA GLN A 76 -10.53 0.56 1.22
C GLN A 76 -9.88 0.48 -0.16
N TRP A 77 -8.60 0.82 -0.27
CA TRP A 77 -7.87 0.80 -1.54
C TRP A 77 -7.71 -0.62 -2.09
N GLN A 78 -7.42 -1.61 -1.24
CA GLN A 78 -7.45 -3.03 -1.64
C GLN A 78 -8.81 -3.42 -2.22
N GLY A 79 -9.92 -2.96 -1.61
CA GLY A 79 -11.27 -3.18 -2.11
C GLY A 79 -11.53 -2.55 -3.47
N ALA A 80 -11.11 -1.30 -3.66
CA ALA A 80 -11.25 -0.57 -4.91
C ALA A 80 -10.48 -1.24 -6.06
N VAL A 81 -9.20 -1.56 -5.82
CA VAL A 81 -8.34 -2.25 -6.79
C VAL A 81 -8.88 -3.63 -7.12
N ARG A 82 -9.30 -4.42 -6.12
CA ARG A 82 -9.89 -5.74 -6.37
C ARG A 82 -11.11 -5.66 -7.29
N ARG A 83 -12.00 -4.68 -7.06
CA ARG A 83 -13.19 -4.48 -7.92
C ARG A 83 -12.79 -4.11 -9.35
N LEU A 84 -11.75 -3.27 -9.51
CA LEU A 84 -11.21 -2.95 -10.82
C LEU A 84 -10.70 -4.21 -11.53
N LEU A 85 -9.84 -5.00 -10.89
CA LEU A 85 -9.21 -6.19 -11.49
C LEU A 85 -10.24 -7.28 -11.84
N VAL A 86 -11.29 -7.43 -11.03
CA VAL A 86 -12.39 -8.35 -11.33
C VAL A 86 -13.21 -7.88 -12.54
N ALA A 87 -13.46 -6.57 -12.66
CA ALA A 87 -14.20 -6.01 -13.79
C ALA A 87 -13.35 -5.98 -15.07
N GLN A 88 -12.05 -5.76 -14.95
CA GLN A 88 -11.12 -5.60 -16.06
C GLN A 88 -9.85 -6.45 -15.82
N PRO A 89 -9.87 -7.76 -16.14
CA PRO A 89 -8.72 -8.64 -15.92
C PRO A 89 -7.44 -8.21 -16.66
N SER A 90 -7.56 -7.49 -17.78
CA SER A 90 -6.39 -6.95 -18.50
C SER A 90 -5.60 -5.91 -17.71
N ALA A 91 -6.19 -5.33 -16.65
CA ALA A 91 -5.53 -4.34 -15.80
C ALA A 91 -4.53 -4.97 -14.81
N VAL A 92 -4.48 -6.31 -14.68
CA VAL A 92 -3.55 -7.01 -13.78
C VAL A 92 -2.08 -6.71 -14.12
N GLU A 93 -1.69 -6.89 -15.39
CA GLU A 93 -0.31 -6.63 -15.82
C GLU A 93 0.04 -5.14 -15.76
N GLU A 94 -0.91 -4.27 -16.09
CA GLU A 94 -0.70 -2.82 -16.01
C GLU A 94 -0.49 -2.36 -14.56
N LEU A 95 -1.25 -2.92 -13.61
CA LEU A 95 -1.08 -2.63 -12.19
C LEU A 95 0.24 -3.19 -11.66
N ARG A 96 0.64 -4.40 -12.05
CA ARG A 96 1.93 -4.97 -11.64
C ARG A 96 3.09 -4.09 -12.09
N ALA A 97 3.12 -3.72 -13.36
CA ALA A 97 4.14 -2.82 -13.90
C ALA A 97 4.15 -1.44 -13.21
N LEU A 98 2.97 -0.94 -12.83
CA LEU A 98 2.87 0.29 -12.05
C LEU A 98 3.50 0.13 -10.65
N LEU A 99 3.14 -0.92 -9.91
CA LEU A 99 3.65 -1.15 -8.56
C LEU A 99 5.18 -1.36 -8.58
N ASP A 100 5.69 -2.14 -9.53
CA ASP A 100 7.13 -2.38 -9.71
C ASP A 100 7.88 -1.07 -10.01
N GLY A 101 7.25 -0.13 -10.72
CA GLY A 101 7.84 1.18 -11.02
C GLY A 101 7.79 2.18 -9.87
N LEU A 102 6.84 2.03 -8.94
CA LEU A 102 6.65 2.92 -7.79
C LEU A 102 7.44 2.47 -6.56
N ASP A 103 7.65 1.17 -6.43
CA ASP A 103 8.34 0.54 -5.31
C ASP A 103 9.21 -0.61 -5.85
N PRO A 104 10.32 -0.29 -6.55
CA PRO A 104 11.14 -1.30 -7.23
C PRO A 104 11.77 -2.31 -6.27
N ASP A 105 11.91 -1.95 -4.99
CA ASP A 105 12.42 -2.84 -3.97
C ASP A 105 11.30 -3.63 -3.27
N GLY A 106 10.02 -3.28 -3.45
CA GLY A 106 8.88 -3.89 -2.73
C GLY A 106 8.87 -3.56 -1.24
N ALA A 107 9.41 -2.40 -0.85
CA ALA A 107 9.49 -1.96 0.54
C ALA A 107 8.13 -1.67 1.16
N ALA A 108 7.17 -1.15 0.39
CA ALA A 108 5.80 -0.93 0.84
C ALA A 108 5.03 -2.24 1.01
N ALA A 109 5.24 -3.23 0.13
CA ALA A 109 4.59 -4.55 0.25
C ALA A 109 5.12 -5.40 1.43
N ARG A 110 6.28 -5.06 2.01
CA ARG A 110 6.82 -5.70 3.21
C ARG A 110 6.08 -5.20 4.45
N GLN A 111 4.86 -5.68 4.65
CA GLN A 111 4.15 -5.51 5.91
C GLN A 111 4.83 -6.38 6.98
N LEU A 112 5.80 -5.80 7.68
CA LEU A 112 6.52 -6.46 8.74
C LEU A 112 5.84 -6.19 10.08
N SER A 113 5.04 -7.14 10.56
CA SER A 113 4.56 -7.12 11.93
C SER A 113 5.53 -7.91 12.82
N GLN A 114 6.24 -7.21 13.70
CA GLN A 114 7.16 -7.80 14.66
C GLN A 114 6.52 -7.73 16.05
N HIS A 115 6.22 -8.91 16.61
CA HIS A 115 5.78 -9.04 17.99
C HIS A 115 6.90 -9.69 18.80
N ALA A 116 7.26 -9.09 19.92
CA ALA A 116 8.24 -9.63 20.86
C ALA A 116 7.72 -9.55 22.28
N THR A 117 7.82 -10.66 22.98
CA THR A 117 7.54 -10.75 24.42
C THR A 117 8.76 -11.30 25.11
N ALA A 118 9.41 -10.50 25.94
CA ALA A 118 10.53 -10.91 26.78
C ALA A 118 10.08 -11.05 28.24
N SER A 119 10.60 -12.04 28.96
CA SER A 119 10.40 -12.21 30.39
C SER A 119 11.70 -12.67 31.08
N GLY A 120 11.81 -12.45 32.39
CA GLY A 120 13.04 -12.73 33.13
C GLY A 120 14.21 -11.85 32.67
N GLN A 121 15.39 -12.43 32.45
CA GLN A 121 16.56 -11.74 31.90
C GLN A 121 16.64 -11.83 30.36
N GLY A 122 15.49 -11.88 29.68
CA GLY A 122 15.42 -12.01 28.23
C GLY A 122 15.77 -10.71 27.49
N ARG A 123 16.60 -10.83 26.44
CA ARG A 123 16.87 -9.74 25.48
C ARG A 123 16.23 -10.13 24.16
N VAL A 124 15.47 -9.21 23.56
CA VAL A 124 14.91 -9.41 22.22
C VAL A 124 15.52 -8.40 21.27
N TYR A 125 16.03 -8.92 20.16
CA TYR A 125 16.51 -8.14 19.04
C TYR A 125 15.66 -8.49 17.83
N GLN A 126 14.98 -7.50 17.28
CA GLN A 126 14.19 -7.64 16.06
C GLN A 126 14.62 -6.57 15.08
N ALA A 127 14.80 -6.96 13.82
CA ALA A 127 15.10 -6.06 12.73
C ALA A 127 14.35 -6.51 11.48
N GLY A 128 13.79 -5.56 10.75
CA GLY A 128 13.14 -5.82 9.45
C GLY A 128 14.09 -5.95 8.27
N ARG A 129 15.39 -5.87 8.54
CA ARG A 129 16.50 -5.93 7.58
C ARG A 129 17.78 -6.28 8.35
N ASP A 130 18.94 -5.84 7.88
CA ASP A 130 20.24 -6.12 8.49
C ASP A 130 20.32 -5.66 9.95
N GLN A 131 20.82 -6.56 10.80
CA GLN A 131 21.07 -6.31 12.21
C GLN A 131 22.49 -6.76 12.57
N HIS A 132 23.30 -5.81 13.03
CA HIS A 132 24.62 -6.08 13.58
C HIS A 132 24.56 -5.90 15.09
N ILE A 133 24.71 -6.99 15.84
CA ILE A 133 24.76 -6.96 17.30
C ILE A 133 26.19 -7.28 17.73
N THR A 134 26.79 -6.37 18.48
CA THR A 134 28.07 -6.61 19.15
C THR A 134 27.81 -6.70 20.65
N GLU A 135 27.93 -7.90 21.21
CA GLU A 135 27.85 -8.11 22.65
C GLU A 135 29.26 -8.09 23.27
N ARG A 136 29.37 -7.60 24.51
CA ARG A 136 30.60 -7.61 25.31
C ARG A 136 30.56 -8.77 26.31
#